data_AF-A0A660S568-F1
#
_entry.id   AF-A0A660S568-F1
#
_cell.length_a   1.000
_cell.length_b   1.000
_cell.length_c   1.000
_cell.angle_alpha   90.00
_cell.angle_beta   90.00
_cell.angle_gamma   90.00
#
_symmetry.space_group_name_H-M   'P 1'
#
loop_
_entity.id
_entity.type
_entity.pdbx_description
1 polymer ?
#
loop_
_entity_poly.entity_id
_entity_poly.type
_entity_poly.pdbx_seq_one_letter_code
_entity_poly.pdbx_strand_id
1 'polypeptide(L)'
;KKFLASLISTLNNSEKMEMVEITDRVLIESLEKKLPNIEVKELEQSIEELQKLLSLWKQKQGRFQPNNRKKLFEEIIDLCAEIYPHIVNITCKPFIFSSPLRHGDIEIKNLRIIIDSSTFIQALKKEQDFAFETNKIRRDNIIHQFRVFLLGQYFLSKYEHIVNWLWEDLWDFLPRNFQCKEHPDKEKIILGVWALASLFHDCGRGIESFYKNLRGLKACFEEIFRIFEVDMPAINTDMQLNDLWERKKETFFKLLEYFMDRGEKSKYYKKIKSLLERAIENSNHGILSALLITYAEAGPLISRWNKKDMQLSMDISADEGTDTSNLAKVRTMVKKSQKATGEVISKVTLPFYSALAIAFHDIEEYWFLTPLTQFLILCDNLQEWNRLTKLGDQSIMIFPCEKIQLDVERKENFCIKVQIFYREREGEKSELEREIFKRWNPKKRWSDFKEKVKAKQTADLFELYKNQVCAKITIIYSKNGEEKTIKISIP
;
A
#
# COMPACT_ATOMS: atom_id res chain seq x y z
N LYS A 1 13.94 -1.94 52.44
CA LYS A 1 12.84 -2.86 52.05
C LYS A 1 11.57 -2.14 51.58
N LYS A 2 10.96 -1.20 52.33
CA LYS A 2 9.77 -0.44 51.86
C LYS A 2 10.03 0.47 50.64
N PHE A 3 11.24 1.05 50.52
CA PHE A 3 11.62 1.86 49.36
C PHE A 3 11.81 1.04 48.07
N LEU A 4 12.37 -0.17 48.19
CA LEU A 4 12.50 -1.13 47.09
C LEU A 4 11.13 -1.69 46.65
N ALA A 5 10.19 -1.91 47.58
CA ALA A 5 8.82 -2.32 47.25
C ALA A 5 8.04 -1.22 46.52
N SER A 6 8.25 0.06 46.88
CA SER A 6 7.70 1.22 46.16
C SER A 6 8.31 1.36 44.77
N LEU A 7 9.64 1.22 44.63
CA LEU A 7 10.30 1.26 43.34
C LEU A 7 9.86 0.12 42.41
N ILE A 8 9.65 -1.08 42.97
CA ILE A 8 9.14 -2.25 42.23
C ILE A 8 7.66 -2.08 41.88
N SER A 9 6.83 -1.40 42.69
CA SER A 9 5.45 -1.08 42.29
C SER A 9 5.40 0.00 41.21
N THR A 10 6.34 0.95 41.22
CA THR A 10 6.45 1.99 40.18
C THR A 10 7.05 1.43 38.88
N LEU A 11 7.92 0.41 38.97
CA LEU A 11 8.47 -0.31 37.80
C LEU A 11 7.51 -1.41 37.27
N ASN A 12 6.62 -1.95 38.10
CA ASN A 12 5.55 -2.86 37.68
C ASN A 12 4.29 -2.13 37.20
N ASN A 13 4.26 -0.80 37.28
CA ASN A 13 3.45 0.01 36.38
C ASN A 13 4.18 0.12 35.03
N SER A 14 4.44 -1.02 34.38
CA SER A 14 4.40 -1.02 32.92
C SER A 14 2.99 -0.56 32.60
N GLU A 15 2.85 0.69 32.13
CA GLU A 15 1.60 1.26 31.69
C GLU A 15 0.80 0.16 30.98
N LYS A 16 -0.32 -0.26 31.57
CA LYS A 16 -1.33 -0.97 30.80
C LYS A 16 -1.80 0.05 29.78
N MET A 17 -1.10 0.16 28.66
CA MET A 17 -1.56 0.94 27.53
C MET A 17 -2.93 0.37 27.16
N GLU A 18 -3.93 1.21 27.31
CA GLU A 18 -5.31 0.85 27.06
C GLU A 18 -5.47 0.58 25.56
N MET A 19 -5.92 -0.63 25.24
CA MET A 19 -6.21 -1.05 23.87
C MET A 19 -7.22 -0.07 23.26
N VAL A 20 -6.85 0.62 22.18
CA VAL A 20 -7.72 1.65 21.58
C VAL A 20 -8.67 1.00 20.58
N GLU A 21 -9.96 1.23 20.75
CA GLU A 21 -10.99 0.84 19.78
C GLU A 21 -10.85 1.65 18.49
N ILE A 22 -10.67 0.97 17.36
CA ILE A 22 -10.55 1.60 16.05
C ILE A 22 -11.88 1.55 15.32
N THR A 23 -12.29 2.73 14.87
CA THR A 23 -13.47 2.95 14.03
C THR A 23 -13.12 3.99 12.97
N ASP A 24 -13.92 4.07 11.90
CA ASP A 24 -13.76 5.12 10.87
C ASP A 24 -13.71 6.52 11.51
N ARG A 25 -14.54 6.77 12.53
CA ARG A 25 -14.55 8.03 13.26
C ARG A 25 -13.21 8.34 13.93
N VAL A 26 -12.63 7.37 14.65
CA VAL A 26 -11.33 7.55 15.33
C VAL A 26 -10.21 7.83 14.33
N LEU A 27 -10.22 7.14 13.19
CA LEU A 27 -9.20 7.36 12.16
C LEU A 27 -9.36 8.73 11.48
N ILE A 28 -10.60 9.14 11.18
CA ILE A 28 -10.90 10.45 10.61
C ILE A 28 -10.49 11.57 11.56
N GLU A 29 -10.83 11.47 12.85
CA GLU A 29 -10.43 12.45 13.86
C GLU A 29 -8.89 12.52 13.99
N SER A 30 -8.19 11.41 13.78
CA SER A 30 -6.72 11.37 13.74
C SER A 30 -6.14 12.10 12.53
N LEU A 31 -6.75 11.93 11.35
CA LEU A 31 -6.36 12.65 10.14
C LEU A 31 -6.61 14.16 10.29
N GLU A 32 -7.80 14.55 10.75
CA GLU A 32 -8.18 15.95 10.95
C GLU A 32 -7.23 16.70 11.89
N LYS A 33 -6.75 16.05 12.97
CA LYS A 33 -5.74 16.64 13.88
C LYS A 33 -4.40 16.92 13.21
N LYS A 34 -4.07 16.22 12.12
CA LYS A 34 -2.82 16.43 11.37
C LYS A 34 -2.95 17.51 10.29
N LEU A 35 -4.16 17.76 9.77
CA LEU A 35 -4.37 18.73 8.69
C LEU A 35 -3.88 20.16 9.01
N PRO A 36 -4.08 20.73 10.22
CA PRO A 36 -3.57 22.07 10.56
C PRO A 36 -2.04 22.20 10.52
N ASN A 37 -1.31 21.08 10.60
CA ASN A 37 0.15 21.07 10.60
C ASN A 37 0.74 20.95 9.19
N ILE A 38 -0.09 20.93 8.14
CA ILE A 38 0.34 20.81 6.75
C ILE A 38 0.57 22.22 6.19
N GLU A 39 1.80 22.71 6.30
CA GLU A 39 2.20 24.04 5.81
C GLU A 39 2.28 24.13 4.28
N VAL A 40 1.14 24.31 3.61
CA VAL A 40 1.10 24.58 2.17
C VAL A 40 -0.05 25.52 1.81
N LYS A 41 0.26 26.80 1.58
CA LYS A 41 -0.73 27.82 1.15
C LYS A 41 -1.54 27.39 -0.08
N GLU A 42 -0.89 26.72 -1.01
CA GLU A 42 -1.50 26.21 -2.25
C GLU A 42 -2.55 25.11 -2.01
N LEU A 43 -2.60 24.52 -0.80
CA LEU A 43 -3.50 23.42 -0.45
C LEU A 43 -4.58 23.82 0.56
N GLU A 44 -4.62 25.09 1.00
CA GLU A 44 -5.59 25.58 2.01
C GLU A 44 -7.04 25.21 1.64
N GLN A 45 -7.45 25.48 0.40
CA GLN A 45 -8.77 25.12 -0.09
C GLN A 45 -9.04 23.61 -0.06
N SER A 46 -8.03 22.78 -0.39
CA SER A 46 -8.17 21.33 -0.33
C SER A 46 -8.29 20.82 1.11
N ILE A 47 -7.62 21.48 2.06
CA ILE A 47 -7.71 21.14 3.48
C ILE A 47 -9.10 21.47 4.03
N GLU A 48 -9.62 22.67 3.74
CA GLU A 48 -10.95 23.10 4.18
C GLU A 48 -12.06 22.18 3.63
N GLU A 49 -12.03 21.88 2.32
CA GLU A 49 -13.02 21.00 1.72
C GLU A 49 -12.88 19.56 2.26
N LEU A 50 -11.66 19.06 2.43
CA LEU A 50 -11.44 17.74 3.05
C LEU A 50 -12.04 17.66 4.46
N GLN A 51 -11.84 18.66 5.31
CA GLN A 51 -12.43 18.69 6.67
C GLN A 51 -13.96 18.65 6.63
N LYS A 52 -14.58 19.36 5.69
CA LYS A 52 -16.03 19.34 5.48
C LYS A 52 -16.51 17.96 5.04
N LEU A 53 -15.85 17.34 4.07
CA LEU A 53 -16.19 16.00 3.57
C LEU A 53 -16.00 14.93 4.66
N LEU A 54 -14.92 14.99 5.42
CA LEU A 54 -14.68 14.10 6.56
C LEU A 54 -15.74 14.26 7.66
N SER A 55 -16.20 15.48 7.89
CA SER A 55 -17.31 15.77 8.81
C SER A 55 -18.62 15.14 8.34
N LEU A 56 -18.91 15.19 7.02
CA LEU A 56 -20.05 14.51 6.43
C LEU A 56 -19.95 12.99 6.57
N TRP A 57 -18.76 12.41 6.40
CA TRP A 57 -18.53 10.97 6.60
C TRP A 57 -18.92 10.57 8.02
N LYS A 58 -18.37 11.27 9.02
CA LYS A 58 -18.67 11.00 10.45
C LYS A 58 -20.17 11.06 10.74
N GLN A 59 -20.89 12.04 10.19
CA GLN A 59 -22.34 12.16 10.36
C GLN A 59 -23.10 10.97 9.75
N LYS A 60 -22.68 10.51 8.57
CA LYS A 60 -23.27 9.35 7.88
C LYS A 60 -23.07 8.05 8.67
N GLN A 61 -21.92 7.88 9.34
CA GLN A 61 -21.64 6.71 10.19
C GLN A 61 -22.59 6.59 11.40
N GLY A 62 -23.12 7.71 11.91
CA GLY A 62 -24.09 7.70 13.01
C GLY A 62 -25.50 7.24 12.62
N ARG A 63 -25.78 7.00 11.32
CA ARG A 63 -27.13 6.79 10.77
C ARG A 63 -27.35 5.39 10.19
N PHE A 64 -26.53 4.38 10.53
CA PHE A 64 -26.69 2.99 10.07
C PHE A 64 -27.97 2.33 10.63
N GLN A 65 -29.12 2.68 10.06
CA GLN A 65 -30.39 1.99 10.26
C GLN A 65 -30.48 0.84 9.24
N PRO A 66 -30.99 -0.35 9.62
CA PRO A 66 -31.05 -1.53 8.74
C PRO A 66 -31.74 -1.27 7.39
N ASN A 67 -32.76 -0.42 7.36
CA ASN A 67 -33.59 -0.19 6.17
C ASN A 67 -32.96 0.74 5.11
N ASN A 68 -31.83 1.41 5.42
CA ASN A 68 -31.21 2.41 4.53
C ASN A 68 -29.73 2.10 4.16
N ARG A 69 -29.24 0.91 4.48
CA ARG A 69 -27.80 0.57 4.32
C ARG A 69 -27.26 0.71 2.90
N LYS A 70 -28.01 0.26 1.89
CA LYS A 70 -27.59 0.36 0.48
C LYS A 70 -27.38 1.81 0.04
N LYS A 71 -28.35 2.67 0.35
CA LYS A 71 -28.28 4.10 0.04
C LYS A 71 -27.10 4.76 0.78
N LEU A 72 -26.93 4.44 2.05
CA LEU A 72 -25.83 4.96 2.85
C LEU A 72 -24.45 4.51 2.32
N PHE A 73 -24.35 3.27 1.84
CA PHE A 73 -23.14 2.76 1.21
C PHE A 73 -22.79 3.50 -0.08
N GLU A 74 -23.77 3.72 -0.96
CA GLU A 74 -23.60 4.51 -2.19
C GLU A 74 -23.16 5.94 -1.85
N GLU A 75 -23.81 6.57 -0.86
CA GLU A 75 -23.42 7.91 -0.37
C GLU A 75 -21.99 7.96 0.20
N ILE A 76 -21.52 6.88 0.84
CA ILE A 76 -20.13 6.81 1.35
C ILE A 76 -19.15 6.60 0.20
N ILE A 77 -19.46 5.79 -0.81
CA ILE A 77 -18.61 5.65 -2.01
C ILE A 77 -18.46 7.00 -2.72
N ASP A 78 -19.55 7.73 -2.88
CA ASP A 78 -19.54 9.05 -3.50
C ASP A 78 -18.66 10.02 -2.72
N LEU A 79 -18.84 10.04 -1.40
CA LEU A 79 -18.03 10.86 -0.52
C LEU A 79 -16.54 10.49 -0.57
N CYS A 80 -16.23 9.19 -0.59
CA CYS A 80 -14.87 8.69 -0.81
C CYS A 80 -14.30 9.20 -2.15
N ALA A 81 -15.06 9.10 -3.24
CA ALA A 81 -14.63 9.58 -4.54
C ALA A 81 -14.36 11.09 -4.56
N GLU A 82 -15.09 11.88 -3.75
CA GLU A 82 -14.84 13.31 -3.55
C GLU A 82 -13.62 13.59 -2.67
N ILE A 83 -13.38 12.78 -1.64
CA ILE A 83 -12.24 12.90 -0.73
C ILE A 83 -10.91 12.54 -1.43
N TYR A 84 -10.93 11.59 -2.37
CA TYR A 84 -9.72 11.02 -2.99
C TYR A 84 -8.74 12.08 -3.52
N PRO A 85 -9.19 13.02 -4.37
CA PRO A 85 -8.28 13.99 -4.97
C PRO A 85 -7.68 14.93 -3.94
N HIS A 86 -8.44 15.29 -2.89
CA HIS A 86 -7.93 16.15 -1.81
C HIS A 86 -6.83 15.46 -1.01
N ILE A 87 -7.01 14.18 -0.66
CA ILE A 87 -5.95 13.42 0.04
C ILE A 87 -4.71 13.30 -0.85
N VAL A 88 -4.88 12.96 -2.13
CA VAL A 88 -3.76 12.87 -3.08
C VAL A 88 -3.03 14.21 -3.17
N ASN A 89 -3.73 15.33 -3.38
CA ASN A 89 -3.13 16.66 -3.47
C ASN A 89 -2.36 17.04 -2.19
N ILE A 90 -2.92 16.73 -1.03
CA ILE A 90 -2.33 17.03 0.28
C ILE A 90 -1.07 16.20 0.55
N THR A 91 -1.13 14.90 0.28
CA THR A 91 -0.09 13.94 0.69
C THR A 91 0.99 13.72 -0.36
N CYS A 92 0.67 13.88 -1.65
CA CYS A 92 1.57 13.55 -2.75
C CYS A 92 2.47 14.71 -3.20
N LYS A 93 2.49 15.84 -2.46
CA LYS A 93 3.38 16.98 -2.74
C LYS A 93 4.84 16.61 -3.00
N PRO A 94 5.46 15.64 -2.27
CA PRO A 94 6.85 15.24 -2.56
C PRO A 94 7.09 14.73 -3.98
N PHE A 95 6.05 14.26 -4.67
CA PHE A 95 6.13 13.67 -6.02
C PHE A 95 5.72 14.64 -7.13
N ILE A 96 5.17 15.81 -6.77
CA ILE A 96 4.72 16.81 -7.74
C ILE A 96 5.90 17.70 -8.12
N PHE A 97 6.26 17.67 -9.39
CA PHE A 97 7.16 18.61 -10.05
C PHE A 97 6.41 19.92 -10.34
N SER A 98 7.06 21.06 -10.07
CA SER A 98 6.55 22.40 -10.41
C SER A 98 6.51 22.64 -11.92
N SER A 99 7.35 21.94 -12.68
CA SER A 99 7.38 21.92 -14.14
C SER A 99 7.94 20.57 -14.59
N PRO A 100 7.69 20.12 -15.84
CA PRO A 100 8.34 18.93 -16.37
C PRO A 100 9.84 19.00 -16.13
N LEU A 101 10.37 17.96 -15.51
CA LEU A 101 11.73 17.95 -15.06
C LEU A 101 12.67 17.60 -16.21
N ARG A 102 13.62 18.49 -16.52
CA ARG A 102 14.57 18.32 -17.63
C ARG A 102 15.96 17.93 -17.14
N HIS A 103 16.50 16.84 -17.67
CA HIS A 103 17.88 16.39 -17.44
C HIS A 103 18.57 16.06 -18.77
N GLY A 104 19.19 17.08 -19.39
CA GLY A 104 19.60 17.01 -20.80
C GLY A 104 18.36 16.88 -21.68
N ASP A 105 18.37 15.92 -22.60
CA ASP A 105 17.25 15.66 -23.53
C ASP A 105 16.09 14.86 -22.92
N ILE A 106 16.18 14.49 -21.64
CA ILE A 106 15.14 13.71 -20.96
C ILE A 106 14.21 14.68 -20.23
N GLU A 107 12.92 14.60 -20.55
CA GLU A 107 11.85 15.32 -19.84
C GLU A 107 10.97 14.33 -19.08
N ILE A 108 10.92 14.45 -17.75
CA ILE A 108 10.06 13.65 -16.88
C ILE A 108 8.87 14.51 -16.45
N LYS A 109 7.68 14.11 -16.86
CA LYS A 109 6.44 14.77 -16.47
C LYS A 109 5.92 14.18 -15.16
N ASN A 110 5.05 14.92 -14.47
CA ASN A 110 4.32 14.43 -13.30
C ASN A 110 3.53 13.16 -13.61
N LEU A 111 3.32 12.32 -12.58
CA LEU A 111 2.42 11.16 -12.70
C LEU A 111 1.02 11.67 -13.02
N ARG A 112 0.50 11.29 -14.18
CA ARG A 112 -0.81 11.74 -14.66
C ARG A 112 -1.93 11.42 -13.67
N ILE A 113 -1.81 10.31 -12.94
CA ILE A 113 -2.78 9.91 -11.92
C ILE A 113 -2.81 10.81 -10.68
N ILE A 114 -1.69 11.46 -10.35
CA ILE A 114 -1.66 12.45 -9.26
C ILE A 114 -2.40 13.71 -9.73
N ILE A 115 -2.16 14.15 -10.98
CA ILE A 115 -2.77 15.35 -11.55
C ILE A 115 -4.28 15.17 -11.79
N ASP A 116 -4.68 14.00 -12.29
CA ASP A 116 -6.05 13.72 -12.74
C ASP A 116 -6.74 12.67 -11.86
N SER A 117 -6.46 12.73 -10.56
CA SER A 117 -6.99 11.81 -9.56
C SER A 117 -8.53 11.81 -9.52
N SER A 118 -9.16 12.95 -9.81
CA SER A 118 -10.61 13.09 -9.96
C SER A 118 -11.17 12.24 -11.11
N THR A 119 -10.61 12.31 -12.31
CA THR A 119 -11.09 11.48 -13.43
C THR A 119 -10.83 10.01 -13.17
N PHE A 120 -9.67 9.70 -12.58
CA PHE A 120 -9.29 8.34 -12.25
C PHE A 120 -10.27 7.69 -11.25
N ILE A 121 -10.58 8.36 -10.14
CA ILE A 121 -11.48 7.78 -9.12
C ILE A 121 -12.92 7.65 -9.64
N GLN A 122 -13.37 8.55 -10.53
CA GLN A 122 -14.66 8.41 -11.20
C GLN A 122 -14.71 7.19 -12.14
N ALA A 123 -13.60 6.87 -12.82
CA ALA A 123 -13.50 5.66 -13.62
C ALA A 123 -13.56 4.40 -12.74
N LEU A 124 -12.85 4.38 -11.60
CA LEU A 124 -12.94 3.28 -10.62
C LEU A 124 -14.35 3.12 -10.06
N LYS A 125 -15.05 4.22 -9.77
CA LYS A 125 -16.43 4.17 -9.29
C LYS A 125 -17.35 3.50 -10.32
N LYS A 126 -17.25 3.86 -11.60
CA LYS A 126 -18.03 3.23 -12.68
C LYS A 126 -17.71 1.75 -12.85
N GLU A 127 -16.43 1.37 -12.76
CA GLU A 127 -16.01 -0.03 -12.77
C GLU A 127 -16.66 -0.79 -11.61
N GLN A 128 -16.58 -0.21 -10.41
CA GLN A 128 -17.17 -0.78 -9.21
C GLN A 128 -18.70 -0.88 -9.33
N ASP A 129 -19.37 0.08 -9.95
CA ASP A 129 -20.82 0.02 -10.18
C ASP A 129 -21.22 -1.14 -11.09
N PHE A 130 -20.54 -1.29 -12.22
CA PHE A 130 -20.74 -2.40 -13.17
C PHE A 130 -20.43 -3.76 -12.53
N ALA A 131 -19.33 -3.81 -11.80
CA ALA A 131 -18.90 -4.96 -11.02
C ALA A 131 -19.95 -5.46 -10.02
N PHE A 132 -20.65 -4.52 -9.39
CA PHE A 132 -21.72 -4.81 -8.46
C PHE A 132 -23.02 -5.25 -9.14
N GLU A 133 -23.24 -4.92 -10.41
CA GLU A 133 -24.39 -5.42 -11.17
C GLU A 133 -24.18 -6.86 -11.65
N THR A 134 -22.94 -7.23 -11.93
CA THR A 134 -22.59 -8.49 -12.60
C THR A 134 -22.22 -9.64 -11.65
N ASN A 135 -21.76 -9.33 -10.44
CA ASN A 135 -21.33 -10.34 -9.47
C ASN A 135 -22.23 -10.38 -8.24
N LYS A 136 -22.75 -11.58 -7.91
CA LYS A 136 -23.55 -11.83 -6.68
C LYS A 136 -22.81 -11.44 -5.39
N ILE A 137 -21.47 -11.49 -5.40
CA ILE A 137 -20.62 -11.13 -4.26
C ILE A 137 -19.43 -10.33 -4.81
N ARG A 138 -19.32 -9.06 -4.42
CA ARG A 138 -18.21 -8.19 -4.79
C ARG A 138 -17.86 -7.29 -3.61
N ARG A 139 -16.57 -7.06 -3.40
CA ARG A 139 -16.04 -6.13 -2.41
C ARG A 139 -16.04 -4.72 -2.98
N ASP A 140 -16.22 -3.73 -2.12
CA ASP A 140 -15.89 -2.36 -2.47
C ASP A 140 -14.36 -2.21 -2.52
N ASN A 141 -13.83 -1.52 -3.51
CA ASN A 141 -12.40 -1.24 -3.63
C ASN A 141 -12.09 0.19 -3.17
N ILE A 142 -13.04 1.12 -3.34
CA ILE A 142 -12.81 2.54 -3.02
C ILE A 142 -12.76 2.77 -1.50
N ILE A 143 -13.79 2.39 -0.73
CA ILE A 143 -13.81 2.61 0.72
C ILE A 143 -12.68 1.81 1.38
N HIS A 144 -12.43 0.59 0.89
CA HIS A 144 -11.28 -0.23 1.23
C HIS A 144 -9.95 0.53 1.17
N GLN A 145 -9.59 1.05 -0.01
CA GLN A 145 -8.36 1.81 -0.21
C GLN A 145 -8.26 2.99 0.78
N PHE A 146 -9.39 3.69 1.03
CA PHE A 146 -9.43 4.76 2.02
C PHE A 146 -9.18 4.28 3.44
N ARG A 147 -9.78 3.17 3.86
CA ARG A 147 -9.59 2.65 5.21
C ARG A 147 -8.18 2.13 5.42
N VAL A 148 -7.58 1.50 4.40
CA VAL A 148 -6.14 1.16 4.42
C VAL A 148 -5.34 2.44 4.67
N PHE A 149 -5.54 3.48 3.84
CA PHE A 149 -4.85 4.76 3.98
C PHE A 149 -5.00 5.36 5.39
N LEU A 150 -6.24 5.49 5.87
CA LEU A 150 -6.58 6.08 7.17
C LEU A 150 -5.95 5.30 8.33
N LEU A 151 -5.97 3.97 8.28
CA LEU A 151 -5.38 3.13 9.32
C LEU A 151 -3.86 3.31 9.38
N GLY A 152 -3.19 3.29 8.23
CA GLY A 152 -1.75 3.54 8.20
C GLY A 152 -1.41 4.98 8.62
N GLN A 153 -2.19 5.97 8.20
CA GLN A 153 -2.01 7.36 8.63
C GLN A 153 -2.15 7.49 10.16
N TYR A 154 -3.12 6.80 10.77
CA TYR A 154 -3.26 6.75 12.22
C TYR A 154 -1.99 6.22 12.88
N PHE A 155 -1.47 5.07 12.40
CA PHE A 155 -0.23 4.50 12.92
C PHE A 155 0.95 5.48 12.79
N LEU A 156 1.15 6.06 11.61
CA LEU A 156 2.22 7.02 11.35
C LEU A 156 2.10 8.28 12.22
N SER A 157 0.87 8.71 12.52
CA SER A 157 0.61 9.91 13.32
C SER A 157 0.87 9.71 14.82
N LYS A 158 0.69 8.48 15.31
CA LYS A 158 0.70 8.15 16.74
C LYS A 158 2.01 7.51 17.19
N TYR A 159 2.71 6.84 16.28
CA TYR A 159 3.84 5.98 16.62
C TYR A 159 5.08 6.38 15.82
N GLU A 160 5.86 7.32 16.36
CA GLU A 160 7.09 7.84 15.71
C GLU A 160 8.06 6.73 15.29
N HIS A 161 8.17 5.67 16.10
CA HIS A 161 9.01 4.53 15.80
C HIS A 161 8.62 3.86 14.46
N ILE A 162 7.33 3.80 14.08
CA ILE A 162 6.92 3.22 12.78
C ILE A 162 7.42 4.11 11.64
N VAL A 163 7.34 5.43 11.81
CA VAL A 163 7.89 6.40 10.84
C VAL A 163 9.40 6.20 10.69
N ASN A 164 10.12 6.04 11.80
CA ASN A 164 11.57 5.79 11.78
C ASN A 164 11.92 4.49 11.05
N TRP A 165 11.17 3.42 11.29
CA TRP A 165 11.40 2.13 10.64
C TRP A 165 11.21 2.17 9.13
N LEU A 166 10.12 2.79 8.67
CA LEU A 166 9.91 3.00 7.22
C LEU A 166 10.96 3.95 6.63
N TRP A 167 11.38 4.96 7.39
CA TRP A 167 12.39 5.91 6.96
C TRP A 167 13.77 5.30 6.83
N GLU A 168 14.22 4.50 7.81
CA GLU A 168 15.51 3.82 7.79
C GLU A 168 15.61 2.90 6.57
N ASP A 169 14.59 2.08 6.31
CA ASP A 169 14.56 1.20 5.14
C ASP A 169 14.49 1.98 3.83
N LEU A 170 13.66 3.03 3.75
CA LEU A 170 13.64 3.91 2.58
C LEU A 170 15.01 4.55 2.35
N TRP A 171 15.69 4.98 3.41
CA TRP A 171 16.99 5.64 3.32
C TRP A 171 18.11 4.69 2.91
N ASP A 172 18.04 3.43 3.35
CA ASP A 172 18.93 2.35 2.92
C ASP A 172 18.62 1.89 1.49
N PHE A 173 17.35 1.97 1.08
CA PHE A 173 16.90 1.72 -0.27
C PHE A 173 17.40 2.79 -1.25
N LEU A 174 17.47 4.06 -0.83
CA LEU A 174 18.03 5.15 -1.62
C LEU A 174 19.55 4.95 -1.82
N PRO A 175 20.11 5.19 -3.02
CA PRO A 175 21.54 4.94 -3.23
C PRO A 175 22.41 5.90 -2.41
N ARG A 176 23.52 5.41 -1.86
CA ARG A 176 24.40 6.13 -0.89
C ARG A 176 24.84 7.52 -1.34
N ASN A 177 25.03 7.74 -2.64
CA ASN A 177 25.40 9.03 -3.23
C ASN A 177 24.29 10.10 -3.12
N PHE A 178 23.08 9.73 -2.69
CA PHE A 178 21.87 10.56 -2.67
C PHE A 178 21.31 10.80 -1.27
N GLN A 179 21.99 10.29 -0.24
CA GLN A 179 21.68 10.57 1.15
C GLN A 179 22.08 12.02 1.48
N CYS A 180 21.25 13.00 1.08
CA CYS A 180 21.46 14.42 1.38
C CYS A 180 21.48 14.68 2.89
N LYS A 181 22.45 15.49 3.36
CA LYS A 181 22.55 15.91 4.77
C LYS A 181 21.46 16.91 5.20
N GLU A 182 20.81 17.59 4.25
CA GLU A 182 19.64 18.43 4.52
C GLU A 182 18.42 17.51 4.59
N HIS A 183 17.96 17.21 5.80
CA HIS A 183 16.83 16.32 6.04
C HIS A 183 15.56 16.92 5.43
N PRO A 184 14.97 16.31 4.38
CA PRO A 184 13.60 16.64 4.03
C PRO A 184 12.68 16.25 5.20
N ASP A 185 11.50 16.84 5.25
CA ASP A 185 10.48 16.53 6.25
C ASP A 185 10.10 15.04 6.15
N LYS A 186 10.74 14.23 7.00
CA LYS A 186 10.62 12.76 7.06
C LYS A 186 9.16 12.33 7.12
N GLU A 187 8.37 12.98 7.97
CA GLU A 187 6.97 12.64 8.16
C GLU A 187 6.17 12.88 6.87
N LYS A 188 6.41 14.01 6.19
CA LYS A 188 5.75 14.30 4.91
C LYS A 188 6.13 13.31 3.81
N ILE A 189 7.39 12.89 3.73
CA ILE A 189 7.81 11.89 2.73
C ILE A 189 7.18 10.54 3.02
N ILE A 190 7.27 10.04 4.26
CA ILE A 190 6.70 8.74 4.62
C ILE A 190 5.18 8.76 4.42
N LEU A 191 4.49 9.84 4.77
CA LEU A 191 3.06 9.98 4.50
C LEU A 191 2.74 9.96 3.00
N GLY A 192 3.53 10.65 2.17
CA GLY A 192 3.34 10.62 0.72
C GLY A 192 3.57 9.23 0.13
N VAL A 193 4.64 8.55 0.53
CA VAL A 193 4.97 7.19 0.09
C VAL A 193 3.87 6.22 0.52
N TRP A 194 3.38 6.37 1.74
CA TRP A 194 2.24 5.62 2.25
C TRP A 194 0.96 5.90 1.46
N ALA A 195 0.66 7.16 1.16
CA ALA A 195 -0.51 7.53 0.36
C ALA A 195 -0.49 6.89 -1.03
N LEU A 196 0.67 6.92 -1.71
CA LEU A 196 0.84 6.22 -2.98
C LEU A 196 0.64 4.71 -2.85
N ALA A 197 1.20 4.08 -1.82
CA ALA A 197 1.05 2.64 -1.61
C ALA A 197 -0.41 2.26 -1.32
N SER A 198 -1.00 2.88 -0.31
CA SER A 198 -2.32 2.52 0.23
C SER A 198 -3.49 2.93 -0.65
N LEU A 199 -3.47 4.12 -1.27
CA LEU A 199 -4.59 4.56 -2.11
C LEU A 199 -4.62 3.87 -3.47
N PHE A 200 -3.47 3.37 -3.95
CA PHE A 200 -3.35 2.82 -5.30
C PHE A 200 -3.11 1.31 -5.37
N HIS A 201 -2.88 0.59 -4.27
CA HIS A 201 -2.55 -0.84 -4.30
C HIS A 201 -3.54 -1.70 -5.11
N ASP A 202 -4.82 -1.40 -5.00
CA ASP A 202 -5.92 -2.15 -5.61
C ASP A 202 -6.43 -1.60 -6.95
N CYS A 203 -5.80 -0.57 -7.51
CA CYS A 203 -6.27 0.07 -8.75
C CYS A 203 -6.26 -0.85 -9.99
N GLY A 204 -5.40 -1.85 -10.02
CA GLY A 204 -5.33 -2.87 -11.07
C GLY A 204 -6.50 -3.86 -11.06
N ARG A 205 -7.34 -3.90 -10.00
CA ARG A 205 -8.41 -4.91 -9.85
C ARG A 205 -9.42 -4.89 -10.99
N GLY A 206 -9.73 -3.70 -11.54
CA GLY A 206 -10.65 -3.59 -12.67
C GLY A 206 -10.13 -4.31 -13.93
N ILE A 207 -8.84 -4.12 -14.23
CA ILE A 207 -8.17 -4.78 -15.35
C ILE A 207 -8.02 -6.28 -15.10
N GLU A 208 -7.62 -6.68 -13.89
CA GLU A 208 -7.56 -8.09 -13.49
C GLU A 208 -8.91 -8.77 -13.68
N SER A 209 -9.99 -8.15 -13.20
CA SER A 209 -11.35 -8.69 -13.30
C SER A 209 -11.81 -8.79 -14.75
N PHE A 210 -11.50 -7.80 -15.58
CA PHE A 210 -11.82 -7.82 -17.01
C PHE A 210 -11.20 -9.03 -17.70
N TYR A 211 -9.88 -9.22 -17.59
CA TYR A 211 -9.20 -10.34 -18.25
C TYR A 211 -9.58 -11.71 -17.66
N LYS A 212 -9.83 -11.80 -16.35
CA LYS A 212 -10.38 -13.01 -15.73
C LYS A 212 -11.75 -13.37 -16.30
N ASN A 213 -12.65 -12.39 -16.42
CA ASN A 213 -13.99 -12.61 -16.97
C ASN A 213 -13.93 -12.94 -18.47
N LEU A 214 -13.05 -12.30 -19.24
CA LEU A 214 -12.87 -12.57 -20.66
C LEU A 214 -12.37 -14.02 -20.90
N ARG A 215 -11.40 -14.49 -20.11
CA ARG A 215 -10.95 -15.90 -20.13
C ARG A 215 -12.08 -16.87 -19.76
N GLY A 216 -12.84 -16.56 -18.72
CA GLY A 216 -14.01 -17.37 -18.32
C GLY A 216 -15.08 -17.44 -19.41
N LEU A 217 -15.37 -16.31 -20.05
CA LEU A 217 -16.31 -16.23 -21.17
C LEU A 217 -15.86 -17.09 -22.35
N LYS A 218 -14.58 -17.00 -22.73
CA LYS A 218 -13.99 -17.84 -23.78
C LYS A 218 -14.18 -19.32 -23.47
N ALA A 219 -13.80 -19.77 -22.27
CA ALA A 219 -13.94 -21.17 -21.87
C ALA A 219 -15.41 -21.67 -21.92
N CYS A 220 -16.37 -20.82 -21.51
CA CYS A 220 -17.79 -21.15 -21.62
C CYS A 220 -18.24 -21.34 -23.08
N PHE A 221 -17.80 -20.47 -23.99
CA PHE A 221 -18.17 -20.57 -25.40
C PHE A 221 -17.42 -21.68 -26.14
N GLU A 222 -16.16 -21.98 -25.79
CA GLU A 222 -15.42 -23.12 -26.35
C GLU A 222 -16.23 -24.42 -26.22
N GLU A 223 -16.85 -24.63 -25.07
CA GLU A 223 -17.72 -25.80 -24.83
C GLU A 223 -18.97 -25.81 -25.72
N ILE A 224 -19.62 -24.66 -25.89
CA ILE A 224 -20.80 -24.51 -26.75
C ILE A 224 -20.43 -24.78 -28.21
N PHE A 225 -19.39 -24.10 -28.72
CA PHE A 225 -18.92 -24.26 -30.09
C PHE A 225 -18.53 -25.71 -30.40
N ARG A 226 -17.89 -26.39 -29.43
CA ARG A 226 -17.60 -27.82 -29.52
C ARG A 226 -18.87 -28.67 -29.64
N ILE A 227 -19.90 -28.41 -28.83
CA ILE A 227 -21.19 -29.14 -28.89
C ILE A 227 -21.88 -28.96 -30.25
N PHE A 228 -21.81 -27.77 -30.82
CA PHE A 228 -22.43 -27.46 -32.12
C PHE A 228 -21.55 -27.81 -33.32
N GLU A 229 -20.33 -28.32 -33.11
CA GLU A 229 -19.34 -28.62 -34.16
C GLU A 229 -19.04 -27.40 -35.07
N VAL A 230 -18.96 -26.21 -34.47
CA VAL A 230 -18.62 -24.96 -35.16
C VAL A 230 -17.27 -24.45 -34.69
N ASP A 231 -16.47 -23.92 -35.62
CA ASP A 231 -15.19 -23.30 -35.29
C ASP A 231 -15.37 -22.04 -34.44
N MET A 232 -14.63 -21.98 -33.33
CA MET A 232 -14.63 -20.80 -32.47
C MET A 232 -13.81 -19.66 -33.10
N PRO A 233 -14.31 -18.41 -33.08
CA PRO A 233 -13.50 -17.25 -33.44
C PRO A 233 -12.22 -17.14 -32.59
N ALA A 234 -11.14 -16.67 -33.20
CA ALA A 234 -9.88 -16.44 -32.50
C ALA A 234 -10.00 -15.22 -31.56
N ILE A 235 -10.41 -15.46 -30.31
CA ILE A 235 -10.46 -14.44 -29.25
C ILE A 235 -9.12 -14.45 -28.50
N ASN A 236 -8.37 -13.34 -28.58
CA ASN A 236 -7.21 -13.11 -27.74
C ASN A 236 -7.66 -12.71 -26.33
N THR A 237 -7.26 -13.49 -25.34
CA THR A 237 -7.60 -13.27 -23.92
C THR A 237 -6.37 -12.89 -23.08
N ASP A 238 -5.22 -12.74 -23.73
CA ASP A 238 -3.98 -12.34 -23.11
C ASP A 238 -3.95 -10.83 -22.95
N MET A 239 -3.25 -10.38 -21.90
CA MET A 239 -3.14 -8.96 -21.63
C MET A 239 -2.27 -8.27 -22.67
N GLN A 240 -2.82 -7.22 -23.28
CA GLN A 240 -2.09 -6.37 -24.22
C GLN A 240 -1.78 -5.03 -23.59
N LEU A 241 -0.49 -4.70 -23.49
CA LEU A 241 -0.03 -3.38 -23.08
C LEU A 241 0.19 -2.51 -24.31
N ASN A 242 -0.21 -1.24 -24.23
CA ASN A 242 0.16 -0.25 -25.24
C ASN A 242 1.56 0.32 -24.96
N ASP A 243 2.09 1.12 -25.89
CA ASP A 243 3.43 1.70 -25.81
C ASP A 243 3.73 2.44 -24.49
N LEU A 244 2.73 3.12 -23.92
CA LEU A 244 2.91 3.83 -22.65
C LEU A 244 3.15 2.84 -21.50
N TRP A 245 2.36 1.78 -21.43
CA TRP A 245 2.49 0.77 -20.38
C TRP A 245 3.72 -0.11 -20.56
N GLU A 246 4.12 -0.40 -21.78
CA GLU A 246 5.40 -1.07 -22.05
C GLU A 246 6.59 -0.21 -21.58
N ARG A 247 6.57 1.11 -21.83
CA ARG A 247 7.59 2.02 -21.28
C ARG A 247 7.60 2.08 -19.75
N LYS A 248 6.43 2.05 -19.11
CA LYS A 248 6.30 1.96 -17.65
C LYS A 248 6.88 0.65 -17.12
N LYS A 249 6.55 -0.47 -17.75
CA LYS A 249 7.08 -1.81 -17.43
C LYS A 249 8.60 -1.83 -17.57
N GLU A 250 9.13 -1.35 -18.67
CA GLU A 250 10.58 -1.25 -18.89
C GLU A 250 11.25 -0.41 -17.80
N THR A 251 10.69 0.76 -17.49
CA THR A 251 11.23 1.64 -16.45
C THR A 251 11.17 1.00 -15.07
N PHE A 252 10.06 0.34 -14.73
CA PHE A 252 9.91 -0.40 -13.48
C PHE A 252 11.02 -1.45 -13.33
N PHE A 253 11.26 -2.28 -14.37
CA PHE A 253 12.28 -3.32 -14.30
C PHE A 253 13.71 -2.78 -14.30
N LYS A 254 13.98 -1.63 -14.95
CA LYS A 254 15.27 -0.94 -14.86
C LYS A 254 15.54 -0.39 -13.45
N LEU A 255 14.53 0.17 -12.80
CA LEU A 255 14.63 0.58 -11.39
C LEU A 255 14.87 -0.64 -10.50
N LEU A 256 14.09 -1.70 -10.69
CA LEU A 256 14.25 -2.94 -9.94
C LEU A 256 15.66 -3.50 -10.07
N GLU A 257 16.20 -3.54 -11.30
CA GLU A 257 17.58 -3.96 -11.58
C GLU A 257 18.59 -3.06 -10.85
N TYR A 258 18.45 -1.74 -10.99
CA TYR A 258 19.35 -0.78 -10.34
C TYR A 258 19.45 -0.96 -8.82
N PHE A 259 18.32 -1.26 -8.17
CA PHE A 259 18.24 -1.42 -6.72
C PHE A 259 18.60 -2.83 -6.24
N MET A 260 18.34 -3.86 -7.03
CA MET A 260 18.51 -5.25 -6.61
C MET A 260 19.75 -5.94 -7.18
N ASP A 261 20.29 -5.50 -8.31
CA ASP A 261 21.43 -6.15 -9.00
C ASP A 261 22.79 -5.60 -8.53
N ARG A 262 23.04 -5.64 -7.21
CA ARG A 262 24.35 -5.31 -6.62
C ARG A 262 24.95 -6.54 -5.94
N GLY A 263 26.02 -7.09 -6.52
CA GLY A 263 26.80 -8.21 -5.95
C GLY A 263 26.12 -9.58 -6.01
N GLU A 264 26.16 -10.35 -4.93
CA GLU A 264 25.54 -11.70 -4.83
C GLU A 264 24.00 -11.71 -5.03
N LYS A 265 23.37 -10.54 -5.04
CA LYS A 265 21.92 -10.33 -5.22
C LYS A 265 21.43 -10.56 -6.66
N SER A 266 22.31 -10.76 -7.65
CA SER A 266 21.91 -10.92 -9.06
C SER A 266 21.04 -12.15 -9.34
N LYS A 267 21.27 -13.26 -8.63
CA LYS A 267 20.41 -14.46 -8.72
C LYS A 267 19.00 -14.21 -8.17
N TYR A 268 18.91 -13.40 -7.13
CA TYR A 268 17.65 -13.04 -6.48
C TYR A 268 16.81 -12.09 -7.36
N TYR A 269 17.45 -11.09 -7.97
CA TYR A 269 16.81 -10.21 -8.95
C TYR A 269 16.17 -10.98 -10.10
N LYS A 270 16.89 -11.94 -10.73
CA LYS A 270 16.36 -12.73 -11.84
C LYS A 270 15.09 -13.51 -11.47
N LYS A 271 15.02 -14.07 -10.26
CA LYS A 271 13.84 -14.77 -9.76
C LYS A 271 12.66 -13.83 -9.58
N ILE A 272 12.88 -12.67 -8.95
CA ILE A 272 11.84 -11.66 -8.76
C ILE A 272 11.32 -11.15 -10.11
N LYS A 273 12.24 -10.82 -11.04
CA LYS A 273 11.88 -10.32 -12.36
C LYS A 273 10.94 -11.28 -13.08
N SER A 274 11.32 -12.55 -13.17
CA SER A 274 10.51 -13.59 -13.82
C SER A 274 9.14 -13.75 -13.17
N LEU A 275 9.06 -13.64 -11.84
CA LEU A 275 7.79 -13.69 -11.14
C LEU A 275 6.88 -12.51 -11.48
N LEU A 276 7.42 -11.28 -11.49
CA LEU A 276 6.66 -10.08 -11.82
C LEU A 276 6.24 -10.05 -13.29
N GLU A 277 7.10 -10.52 -14.21
CA GLU A 277 6.74 -10.67 -15.63
C GLU A 277 5.53 -11.62 -15.78
N ARG A 278 5.55 -12.76 -15.09
CA ARG A 278 4.41 -13.69 -15.06
C ARG A 278 3.17 -13.06 -14.40
N ALA A 279 3.34 -12.23 -13.39
CA ALA A 279 2.24 -11.52 -12.75
C ALA A 279 1.56 -10.54 -13.74
N ILE A 280 2.35 -9.85 -14.58
CA ILE A 280 1.85 -8.98 -15.65
C ILE A 280 1.07 -9.81 -16.67
N GLU A 281 1.63 -10.92 -17.17
CA GLU A 281 0.96 -11.82 -18.12
C GLU A 281 -0.40 -12.32 -17.61
N ASN A 282 -0.48 -12.62 -16.31
CA ASN A 282 -1.71 -13.06 -15.65
C ASN A 282 -2.65 -11.92 -15.26
N SER A 283 -2.32 -10.67 -15.59
CA SER A 283 -3.08 -9.47 -15.27
C SER A 283 -3.25 -9.25 -13.76
N ASN A 284 -2.26 -9.63 -12.95
CA ASN A 284 -2.31 -9.49 -11.50
C ASN A 284 -2.42 -8.01 -11.10
N HIS A 285 -3.38 -7.68 -10.21
CA HIS A 285 -3.70 -6.30 -9.89
C HIS A 285 -2.55 -5.54 -9.20
N GLY A 286 -1.79 -6.16 -8.29
CA GLY A 286 -0.65 -5.52 -7.63
C GLY A 286 0.37 -4.95 -8.61
N ILE A 287 0.93 -5.75 -9.52
CA ILE A 287 1.92 -5.21 -10.48
C ILE A 287 1.31 -4.17 -11.43
N LEU A 288 0.04 -4.32 -11.84
CA LEU A 288 -0.64 -3.32 -12.68
C LEU A 288 -0.82 -1.99 -11.95
N SER A 289 -1.18 -2.02 -10.67
CA SER A 289 -1.23 -0.85 -9.79
C SER A 289 0.15 -0.22 -9.60
N ALA A 290 1.22 -1.02 -9.49
CA ALA A 290 2.58 -0.51 -9.36
C ALA A 290 3.04 0.24 -10.63
N LEU A 291 2.74 -0.30 -11.82
CA LEU A 291 3.05 0.36 -13.09
C LEU A 291 2.32 1.70 -13.24
N LEU A 292 1.12 1.83 -12.66
CA LEU A 292 0.32 3.05 -12.69
C LEU A 292 1.09 4.25 -12.10
N ILE A 293 1.78 4.03 -10.96
CA ILE A 293 2.57 5.04 -10.26
C ILE A 293 4.07 5.05 -10.64
N THR A 294 4.46 4.33 -11.69
CA THR A 294 5.82 4.35 -12.23
C THR A 294 5.96 5.39 -13.35
N TYR A 295 7.01 6.21 -13.34
CA TYR A 295 7.29 7.15 -14.44
C TYR A 295 7.68 6.42 -15.71
N ALA A 296 7.07 6.74 -16.86
CA ALA A 296 7.41 6.08 -18.13
C ALA A 296 8.74 6.62 -18.71
N GLU A 297 9.04 7.88 -18.41
CA GLU A 297 10.13 8.66 -19.00
C GLU A 297 11.46 8.50 -18.25
N ALA A 298 11.47 7.81 -17.10
CA ALA A 298 12.66 7.68 -16.27
C ALA A 298 13.65 6.60 -16.74
N GLY A 299 13.26 5.69 -17.64
CA GLY A 299 14.12 4.63 -18.19
C GLY A 299 15.50 5.10 -18.70
N PRO A 300 15.57 6.12 -19.59
CA PRO A 300 16.83 6.69 -20.05
C PRO A 300 17.65 7.34 -18.94
N LEU A 301 17.00 7.91 -17.93
CA LEU A 301 17.66 8.58 -16.81
C LEU A 301 18.38 7.56 -15.92
N ILE A 302 17.74 6.43 -15.59
CA ILE A 302 18.32 5.34 -14.80
C ILE A 302 19.54 4.75 -15.51
N SER A 303 19.47 4.61 -16.83
CA SER A 303 20.59 4.13 -17.64
C SER A 303 21.81 5.06 -17.54
N ARG A 304 21.60 6.37 -17.36
CA ARG A 304 22.68 7.35 -17.12
C ARG A 304 23.21 7.29 -15.68
N TRP A 305 22.37 6.97 -14.69
CA TRP A 305 22.82 6.76 -13.30
C TRP A 305 23.80 5.60 -13.19
N ASN A 306 23.49 4.46 -13.83
CA ASN A 306 24.38 3.28 -13.87
C ASN A 306 25.78 3.62 -14.37
N LYS A 307 25.89 4.40 -15.46
CA LYS A 307 27.18 4.79 -16.05
C LYS A 307 27.99 5.71 -15.13
N LYS A 308 27.32 6.68 -14.49
CA LYS A 308 27.99 7.62 -13.57
C LYS A 308 28.45 6.94 -12.27
N ASP A 309 27.66 6.03 -11.71
CA ASP A 309 28.05 5.28 -10.50
C ASP A 309 29.28 4.39 -10.77
N MET A 310 29.34 3.74 -11.95
CA MET A 310 30.54 2.99 -12.37
C MET A 310 31.77 3.91 -12.53
N GLN A 311 31.60 5.06 -13.17
CA GLN A 311 32.71 6.01 -13.39
C GLN A 311 33.25 6.58 -12.06
N LEU A 312 32.37 6.97 -11.14
CA LEU A 312 32.76 7.49 -9.82
C LEU A 312 33.52 6.45 -8.99
N SER A 313 33.15 5.18 -9.10
CA SER A 313 33.88 4.09 -8.42
C SER A 313 35.29 3.87 -8.94
N MET A 314 35.54 4.18 -10.23
CA MET A 314 36.85 4.12 -10.87
C MET A 314 37.70 5.37 -10.57
N ASP A 315 37.07 6.54 -10.49
CA ASP A 315 37.77 7.80 -10.21
C ASP A 315 38.23 7.90 -8.72
N ILE A 316 37.44 7.36 -7.78
CA ILE A 316 37.82 7.29 -6.35
C ILE A 316 39.07 6.41 -6.12
N SER A 317 39.29 5.41 -6.98
CA SER A 317 40.51 4.61 -6.95
C SER A 317 41.72 5.28 -7.63
N ALA A 318 41.53 6.40 -8.34
CA ALA A 318 42.56 7.03 -9.16
C ALA A 318 43.08 8.38 -8.59
N ASP A 319 42.36 9.03 -7.67
CA ASP A 319 42.60 10.42 -7.25
C ASP A 319 43.26 10.55 -5.86
N GLU A 320 44.36 9.81 -5.62
CA GLU A 320 45.28 10.04 -4.49
C GLU A 320 46.26 11.21 -4.73
N GLY A 321 46.02 12.08 -5.72
CA GLY A 321 46.78 13.33 -5.80
C GLY A 321 46.49 14.16 -7.05
N THR A 322 45.87 15.33 -6.88
CA THR A 322 46.51 16.66 -7.07
C THR A 322 45.55 17.86 -6.94
N ASP A 323 46.18 18.97 -6.52
CA ASP A 323 45.94 20.42 -6.69
C ASP A 323 44.57 21.11 -6.45
N THR A 324 44.55 22.07 -5.51
CA THR A 324 43.39 22.44 -4.66
C THR A 324 42.60 23.70 -5.05
N SER A 325 43.07 24.55 -5.98
CA SER A 325 42.45 25.87 -6.22
C SER A 325 41.37 25.88 -7.32
N ASN A 326 41.58 25.20 -8.45
CA ASN A 326 40.54 24.94 -9.47
C ASN A 326 39.49 23.94 -8.97
N LEU A 327 39.87 23.08 -8.02
CA LEU A 327 38.97 22.18 -7.32
C LEU A 327 37.84 22.91 -6.62
N ALA A 328 38.01 24.14 -6.12
CA ALA A 328 36.95 24.82 -5.38
C ALA A 328 35.75 25.20 -6.29
N LYS A 329 36.00 25.84 -7.44
CA LYS A 329 34.95 26.22 -8.41
C LYS A 329 34.33 24.99 -9.09
N VAL A 330 35.16 24.02 -9.47
CA VAL A 330 34.69 22.73 -10.00
C VAL A 330 33.86 22.00 -8.95
N ARG A 331 34.30 21.93 -7.69
CA ARG A 331 33.52 21.35 -6.58
C ARG A 331 32.21 22.11 -6.36
N THR A 332 32.15 23.43 -6.50
CA THR A 332 30.89 24.18 -6.36
C THR A 332 29.90 23.89 -7.49
N MET A 333 30.36 23.84 -8.75
CA MET A 333 29.52 23.47 -9.90
C MET A 333 29.10 22.00 -9.85
N VAL A 334 30.03 21.10 -9.48
CA VAL A 334 29.76 19.68 -9.24
C VAL A 334 28.76 19.52 -8.10
N LYS A 335 28.89 20.24 -6.98
CA LYS A 335 27.92 20.22 -5.87
C LYS A 335 26.53 20.71 -6.28
N LYS A 336 26.44 21.79 -7.08
CA LYS A 336 25.13 22.29 -7.58
C LYS A 336 24.48 21.31 -8.57
N SER A 337 25.27 20.73 -9.47
CA SER A 337 24.82 19.69 -10.42
C SER A 337 24.41 18.40 -9.70
N GLN A 338 25.14 18.00 -8.64
CA GLN A 338 24.81 16.87 -7.77
C GLN A 338 23.53 17.13 -6.97
N LYS A 339 23.30 18.35 -6.45
CA LYS A 339 22.07 18.70 -5.72
C LYS A 339 20.82 18.62 -6.62
N ALA A 340 20.89 19.17 -7.83
CA ALA A 340 19.82 19.06 -8.83
C ALA A 340 19.58 17.61 -9.26
N THR A 341 20.64 16.81 -9.44
CA THR A 341 20.52 15.39 -9.79
C THR A 341 19.95 14.55 -8.63
N GLY A 342 20.27 14.89 -7.38
CA GLY A 342 19.76 14.21 -6.18
C GLY A 342 18.26 14.43 -5.94
N GLU A 343 17.75 15.64 -6.18
CA GLU A 343 16.29 15.92 -6.11
C GLU A 343 15.51 15.13 -7.17
N VAL A 344 16.07 15.02 -8.38
CA VAL A 344 15.48 14.26 -9.47
C VAL A 344 15.40 12.78 -9.13
N ILE A 345 16.50 12.24 -8.62
CA ILE A 345 16.62 10.85 -8.22
C ILE A 345 15.61 10.56 -7.12
N SER A 346 15.61 11.33 -6.04
CA SER A 346 14.65 11.12 -4.94
C SER A 346 13.21 11.15 -5.43
N LYS A 347 12.82 12.13 -6.26
CA LYS A 347 11.44 12.22 -6.77
C LYS A 347 11.02 11.07 -7.68
N VAL A 348 11.96 10.40 -8.35
CA VAL A 348 11.69 9.20 -9.15
C VAL A 348 11.72 7.92 -8.29
N THR A 349 12.60 7.85 -7.31
CA THR A 349 12.79 6.66 -6.48
C THR A 349 11.75 6.52 -5.36
N LEU A 350 11.22 7.65 -4.85
CA LEU A 350 10.19 7.60 -3.80
C LEU A 350 8.89 6.93 -4.31
N PRO A 351 8.30 7.29 -5.48
CA PRO A 351 7.16 6.55 -6.03
C PRO A 351 7.49 5.09 -6.34
N PHE A 352 8.73 4.79 -6.73
CA PHE A 352 9.15 3.42 -6.99
C PHE A 352 9.16 2.56 -5.72
N TYR A 353 9.56 3.13 -4.57
CA TYR A 353 9.47 2.42 -3.30
C TYR A 353 8.02 2.06 -2.94
N SER A 354 7.07 2.97 -3.17
CA SER A 354 5.63 2.65 -3.11
C SER A 354 5.21 1.60 -4.13
N ALA A 355 5.72 1.69 -5.37
CA ALA A 355 5.41 0.75 -6.44
C ALA A 355 5.89 -0.67 -6.13
N LEU A 356 7.05 -0.82 -5.48
CA LEU A 356 7.52 -2.12 -4.99
C LEU A 356 6.55 -2.70 -3.96
N ALA A 357 6.17 -1.91 -2.95
CA ALA A 357 5.23 -2.37 -1.93
C ALA A 357 3.91 -2.84 -2.55
N ILE A 358 3.39 -2.07 -3.51
CA ILE A 358 2.19 -2.45 -4.27
C ILE A 358 2.42 -3.70 -5.12
N ALA A 359 3.53 -3.81 -5.85
CA ALA A 359 3.78 -4.96 -6.73
C ALA A 359 3.78 -6.28 -5.94
N PHE A 360 4.35 -6.28 -4.73
CA PHE A 360 4.51 -7.47 -3.91
C PHE A 360 3.39 -7.73 -2.91
N HIS A 361 2.43 -6.81 -2.71
CA HIS A 361 1.37 -7.04 -1.72
C HIS A 361 0.49 -8.25 -2.05
N ASP A 362 0.41 -8.64 -3.33
CA ASP A 362 -0.30 -9.83 -3.80
C ASP A 362 0.57 -11.09 -3.95
N ILE A 363 1.87 -10.98 -3.70
CA ILE A 363 2.83 -12.06 -3.92
C ILE A 363 3.34 -12.53 -2.57
N GLU A 364 2.70 -13.59 -2.06
CA GLU A 364 2.88 -14.06 -0.69
C GLU A 364 4.34 -14.38 -0.34
N GLU A 365 5.12 -14.87 -1.31
CA GLU A 365 6.54 -15.18 -1.13
C GLU A 365 7.43 -13.96 -0.83
N TYR A 366 6.94 -12.75 -1.11
CA TYR A 366 7.72 -11.51 -1.07
C TYR A 366 7.04 -10.42 -0.23
N TRP A 367 6.07 -10.80 0.60
CA TRP A 367 5.41 -9.90 1.56
C TRP A 367 6.37 -9.18 2.50
N PHE A 368 7.55 -9.77 2.76
CA PHE A 368 8.56 -9.21 3.66
C PHE A 368 9.67 -8.45 2.93
N LEU A 369 9.51 -8.18 1.62
CA LEU A 369 10.57 -7.58 0.83
C LEU A 369 10.98 -6.18 1.29
N THR A 370 10.01 -5.36 1.73
CA THR A 370 10.29 -4.09 2.39
C THR A 370 9.35 -3.90 3.58
N PRO A 371 9.78 -3.18 4.62
CA PRO A 371 8.93 -2.56 5.62
C PRO A 371 7.62 -1.97 5.11
N LEU A 372 7.66 -1.20 4.00
CA LEU A 372 6.43 -0.64 3.44
C LEU A 372 5.48 -1.72 2.92
N THR A 373 5.98 -2.79 2.30
CA THR A 373 5.15 -3.94 1.88
C THR A 373 4.48 -4.59 3.09
N GLN A 374 5.24 -4.86 4.15
CA GLN A 374 4.73 -5.46 5.39
C GLN A 374 3.64 -4.58 6.02
N PHE A 375 3.90 -3.28 6.10
CA PHE A 375 2.97 -2.30 6.65
C PHE A 375 1.69 -2.19 5.83
N LEU A 376 1.80 -2.21 4.49
CA LEU A 376 0.67 -2.22 3.57
C LEU A 376 -0.21 -3.46 3.79
N ILE A 377 0.38 -4.66 3.80
CA ILE A 377 -0.35 -5.92 4.01
C ILE A 377 -1.03 -5.95 5.36
N LEU A 378 -0.35 -5.45 6.41
CA LEU A 378 -0.93 -5.39 7.74
C LEU A 378 -2.17 -4.50 7.74
N CYS A 379 -2.07 -3.27 7.21
CA CYS A 379 -3.22 -2.36 7.16
C CYS A 379 -4.33 -2.90 6.26
N ASP A 380 -3.98 -3.49 5.12
CA ASP A 380 -4.90 -4.13 4.17
C ASP A 380 -5.74 -5.24 4.82
N ASN A 381 -5.11 -6.08 5.65
CA ASN A 381 -5.81 -7.14 6.37
C ASN A 381 -6.55 -6.67 7.63
N LEU A 382 -6.14 -5.56 8.24
CA LEU A 382 -6.75 -5.03 9.46
C LEU A 382 -7.95 -4.13 9.20
N GLN A 383 -8.10 -3.54 8.02
CA GLN A 383 -9.14 -2.55 7.74
C GLN A 383 -10.59 -3.10 7.62
N GLU A 384 -10.79 -4.38 7.88
CA GLU A 384 -12.02 -5.13 7.56
C GLU A 384 -13.20 -4.90 8.55
N TRP A 385 -13.18 -3.90 9.44
CA TRP A 385 -14.31 -3.64 10.36
C TRP A 385 -15.48 -2.95 9.66
N ASN A 386 -16.72 -3.27 10.04
CA ASN A 386 -17.94 -2.60 9.56
C ASN A 386 -17.97 -2.32 8.04
N ARG A 387 -17.50 -3.26 7.21
CA ARG A 387 -17.42 -3.10 5.75
C ARG A 387 -18.76 -3.35 5.08
N LEU A 388 -19.04 -2.62 4.01
CA LEU A 388 -20.31 -2.62 3.28
C LEU A 388 -20.12 -3.18 1.86
N THR A 389 -21.09 -3.93 1.31
CA THR A 389 -21.04 -4.45 -0.08
C THR A 389 -22.40 -4.24 -0.80
N LYS A 390 -22.40 -3.87 -2.10
CA LYS A 390 -23.62 -3.41 -2.84
C LYS A 390 -24.73 -4.47 -3.00
N LEU A 391 -24.41 -5.77 -2.95
CA LEU A 391 -25.40 -6.86 -3.10
C LEU A 391 -25.53 -7.76 -1.84
N GLY A 392 -24.85 -7.45 -0.75
CA GLY A 392 -24.58 -8.43 0.30
C GLY A 392 -24.85 -8.03 1.74
N ASP A 393 -25.51 -6.90 2.01
CA ASP A 393 -25.86 -6.56 3.41
C ASP A 393 -27.19 -7.18 3.88
N GLN A 394 -28.01 -7.71 2.95
CA GLN A 394 -29.13 -8.62 3.26
C GLN A 394 -28.72 -10.09 3.12
N SER A 395 -27.57 -10.32 2.49
CA SER A 395 -26.96 -11.62 2.35
C SER A 395 -25.51 -11.60 2.89
N ILE A 396 -24.45 -11.64 2.10
CA ILE A 396 -23.17 -12.15 2.65
C ILE A 396 -22.31 -11.04 3.31
N MET A 397 -22.30 -10.90 4.65
CA MET A 397 -21.34 -10.05 5.39
C MET A 397 -19.94 -10.68 5.49
N ILE A 398 -18.96 -10.11 4.79
CA ILE A 398 -17.53 -10.38 4.95
C ILE A 398 -17.06 -9.75 6.29
N PHE A 399 -16.27 -10.50 7.09
CA PHE A 399 -15.80 -10.17 8.45
C PHE A 399 -16.80 -9.43 9.36
N PRO A 400 -17.57 -10.13 10.21
CA PRO A 400 -18.33 -9.47 11.27
C PRO A 400 -17.39 -9.09 12.42
N CYS A 401 -16.44 -8.21 12.15
CA CYS A 401 -15.70 -7.55 13.21
C CYS A 401 -16.36 -6.19 13.48
N GLU A 402 -17.00 -6.07 14.63
CA GLU A 402 -17.64 -4.82 15.07
C GLU A 402 -16.58 -3.74 15.33
N LYS A 403 -15.43 -4.18 15.84
CA LYS A 403 -14.31 -3.34 16.23
C LYS A 403 -13.02 -4.12 16.33
N ILE A 404 -11.93 -3.47 15.95
CA ILE A 404 -10.60 -3.90 16.34
C ILE A 404 -10.14 -3.04 17.50
N GLN A 405 -9.41 -3.62 18.43
CA GLN A 405 -8.62 -2.85 19.37
C GLN A 405 -7.14 -3.04 19.07
N LEU A 406 -6.37 -1.95 19.19
CA LEU A 406 -4.96 -1.93 18.86
C LEU A 406 -4.10 -1.46 20.03
N ASP A 407 -2.95 -2.11 20.17
CA ASP A 407 -1.82 -1.68 21.00
C ASP A 407 -0.52 -1.91 20.21
N VAL A 408 0.41 -0.98 20.28
CA VAL A 408 1.70 -1.06 19.57
C VAL A 408 2.80 -0.99 20.62
N GLU A 409 3.44 -2.13 20.87
CA GLU A 409 4.58 -2.21 21.77
C GLU A 409 5.87 -2.09 20.98
N ARG A 410 6.76 -1.19 21.41
CA ARG A 410 8.15 -1.18 20.97
C ARG A 410 8.95 -2.17 21.82
N LYS A 411 9.39 -3.27 21.22
CA LYS A 411 10.39 -4.20 21.78
C LYS A 411 11.67 -4.13 20.95
N GLU A 412 12.43 -5.21 20.87
CA GLU A 412 13.51 -5.36 19.87
C GLU A 412 12.95 -5.25 18.43
N ASN A 413 11.71 -5.69 18.21
CA ASN A 413 10.89 -5.50 17.01
C ASN A 413 9.59 -4.73 17.33
N PHE A 414 8.89 -4.25 16.29
CA PHE A 414 7.52 -3.72 16.42
C PHE A 414 6.55 -4.85 16.70
N CYS A 415 5.75 -4.74 17.75
CA CYS A 415 4.70 -5.71 18.06
C CYS A 415 3.34 -5.02 18.01
N ILE A 416 2.57 -5.27 16.97
CA ILE A 416 1.19 -4.78 16.86
C ILE A 416 0.26 -5.83 17.42
N LYS A 417 -0.35 -5.53 18.56
CA LYS A 417 -1.37 -6.37 19.18
C LYS A 417 -2.72 -5.93 18.67
N VAL A 418 -3.47 -6.90 18.15
CA VAL A 418 -4.81 -6.66 17.63
C VAL A 418 -5.77 -7.57 18.36
N GLN A 419 -6.84 -7.00 18.91
CA GLN A 419 -8.00 -7.78 19.35
C GLN A 419 -9.15 -7.56 18.37
N ILE A 420 -9.59 -8.63 17.73
CA ILE A 420 -10.66 -8.61 16.74
C ILE A 420 -11.87 -9.28 17.35
N PHE A 421 -12.92 -8.51 17.60
CA PHE A 421 -14.14 -8.99 18.25
C PHE A 421 -15.19 -9.38 17.22
N TYR A 422 -15.69 -10.62 17.33
CA TYR A 422 -16.77 -11.15 16.52
C TYR A 422 -17.92 -11.58 17.41
N ARG A 423 -19.13 -11.14 17.06
CA ARG A 423 -20.36 -11.62 17.68
C ARG A 423 -21.20 -12.32 16.63
N GLU A 424 -21.59 -13.56 16.91
CA GLU A 424 -22.79 -14.14 16.29
C GLU A 424 -23.96 -13.28 16.76
N ARG A 425 -24.77 -12.72 15.85
CA ARG A 425 -25.95 -11.96 16.26
C ARG A 425 -26.97 -12.95 16.81
N GLU A 426 -27.37 -12.78 18.08
CA GLU A 426 -28.43 -13.59 18.67
C GLU A 426 -29.77 -13.28 17.98
N GLY A 427 -30.50 -14.32 17.57
CA GLY A 427 -31.90 -14.22 17.15
C GLY A 427 -32.21 -14.54 15.69
N GLU A 428 -31.26 -14.40 14.77
CA GLU A 428 -31.49 -14.70 13.34
C GLU A 428 -30.24 -15.33 12.72
N LYS A 429 -30.07 -16.66 12.87
CA LYS A 429 -29.17 -17.39 11.96
C LYS A 429 -29.82 -17.41 10.58
N SER A 430 -29.74 -16.29 9.87
CA SER A 430 -29.98 -16.27 8.43
C SER A 430 -29.11 -17.39 7.81
N GLU A 431 -29.66 -18.12 6.83
CA GLU A 431 -28.99 -19.20 6.06
C GLU A 431 -27.57 -18.83 5.58
N LEU A 432 -27.41 -17.52 5.49
CA LEU A 432 -26.34 -16.68 5.12
C LEU A 432 -25.19 -16.47 6.12
N GLU A 433 -25.49 -16.20 7.40
CA GLU A 433 -24.46 -16.19 8.45
C GLU A 433 -23.79 -17.56 8.55
N ARG A 434 -24.56 -18.63 8.32
CA ARG A 434 -24.02 -19.99 8.20
C ARG A 434 -23.13 -20.14 6.97
N GLU A 435 -23.46 -19.51 5.85
CA GLU A 435 -22.68 -19.55 4.62
C GLU A 435 -21.38 -18.72 4.70
N ILE A 436 -21.40 -17.58 5.40
CA ILE A 436 -20.23 -16.75 5.71
C ILE A 436 -19.23 -17.54 6.55
N PHE A 437 -19.66 -18.12 7.69
CA PHE A 437 -18.76 -18.89 8.55
C PHE A 437 -18.37 -20.26 7.95
N LYS A 438 -19.14 -20.79 6.98
CA LYS A 438 -18.73 -21.93 6.13
C LYS A 438 -17.57 -21.55 5.20
N ARG A 439 -17.66 -20.40 4.52
CA ARG A 439 -16.66 -19.92 3.54
C ARG A 439 -15.46 -19.24 4.21
N TRP A 440 -15.65 -18.76 5.44
CA TRP A 440 -14.68 -17.97 6.16
C TRP A 440 -14.49 -18.50 7.58
N ASN A 441 -13.40 -19.23 7.79
CA ASN A 441 -12.96 -19.63 9.10
C ASN A 441 -11.79 -18.73 9.52
N PRO A 442 -11.98 -17.80 10.49
CA PRO A 442 -10.92 -16.90 10.93
C PRO A 442 -9.66 -17.65 11.38
N LYS A 443 -9.84 -18.80 12.06
CA LYS A 443 -8.71 -19.68 12.43
C LYS A 443 -7.98 -20.16 11.18
N LYS A 444 -8.72 -20.67 10.19
CA LYS A 444 -8.13 -21.18 8.95
C LYS A 444 -7.42 -20.09 8.17
N ARG A 445 -8.04 -18.95 7.90
CA ARG A 445 -7.39 -17.89 7.10
C ARG A 445 -6.10 -17.38 7.74
N TRP A 446 -6.10 -17.09 9.04
CA TRP A 446 -4.90 -16.61 9.71
C TRP A 446 -3.88 -17.72 9.98
N SER A 447 -4.30 -18.98 10.12
CA SER A 447 -3.40 -20.13 10.16
C SER A 447 -2.77 -20.38 8.80
N ASP A 448 -3.54 -20.41 7.71
CA ASP A 448 -3.08 -20.52 6.34
C ASP A 448 -2.11 -19.38 6.03
N PHE A 449 -2.44 -18.14 6.40
CA PHE A 449 -1.54 -16.99 6.30
C PHE A 449 -0.21 -17.24 7.05
N LYS A 450 -0.28 -17.67 8.32
CA LYS A 450 0.90 -18.00 9.12
C LYS A 450 1.72 -19.16 8.51
N GLU A 451 1.07 -20.19 8.00
CA GLU A 451 1.69 -21.35 7.36
C GLU A 451 2.35 -20.97 6.04
N LYS A 452 1.68 -20.15 5.22
CA LYS A 452 2.24 -19.57 3.99
C LYS A 452 3.47 -18.73 4.29
N VAL A 453 3.40 -17.83 5.27
CA VAL A 453 4.55 -17.06 5.73
C VAL A 453 5.69 -18.00 6.15
N LYS A 454 5.42 -18.99 7.01
CA LYS A 454 6.45 -19.95 7.47
C LYS A 454 7.02 -20.83 6.36
N ALA A 455 6.20 -21.34 5.44
CA ALA A 455 6.63 -22.21 4.36
C ALA A 455 7.49 -21.48 3.32
N LYS A 456 7.35 -20.15 3.25
CA LYS A 456 8.10 -19.28 2.34
C LYS A 456 9.28 -18.57 3.03
N GLN A 457 9.47 -18.78 4.33
CA GLN A 457 10.73 -18.47 5.04
C GLN A 457 11.84 -19.42 4.56
N THR A 458 12.35 -19.20 3.36
CA THR A 458 13.68 -19.73 3.02
C THR A 458 14.74 -18.90 3.71
N ALA A 459 15.76 -19.54 4.29
CA ALA A 459 16.85 -18.89 5.04
C ALA A 459 17.45 -17.67 4.32
N ASP A 460 17.58 -17.75 2.99
CA ASP A 460 18.16 -16.69 2.15
C ASP A 460 17.36 -15.37 2.11
N LEU A 461 16.03 -15.43 2.28
CA LEU A 461 15.15 -14.25 2.22
C LEU A 461 15.03 -13.53 3.57
N PHE A 462 15.19 -14.29 4.66
CA PHE A 462 15.03 -13.81 6.03
C PHE A 462 16.32 -13.20 6.60
N GLU A 463 17.49 -13.74 6.20
CA GLU A 463 18.82 -13.17 6.52
C GLU A 463 18.98 -11.74 6.00
N LEU A 464 18.28 -11.39 4.91
CA LEU A 464 18.35 -10.07 4.28
C LEU A 464 17.62 -8.96 5.06
N TYR A 465 16.71 -9.27 6.00
CA TYR A 465 15.87 -8.25 6.66
C TYR A 465 15.68 -8.53 8.17
N LYS A 466 16.61 -8.00 8.98
CA LYS A 466 16.67 -8.13 10.45
C LYS A 466 15.60 -7.35 11.24
N ASN A 467 14.87 -6.42 10.61
CA ASN A 467 13.97 -5.47 11.30
C ASN A 467 12.50 -5.67 10.88
N GLN A 468 11.86 -6.75 11.35
CA GLN A 468 10.49 -7.11 10.94
C GLN A 468 9.43 -6.57 11.91
N VAL A 469 8.24 -6.26 11.39
CA VAL A 469 7.05 -6.01 12.22
C VAL A 469 6.38 -7.33 12.54
N CYS A 470 6.38 -7.70 13.82
CA CYS A 470 5.59 -8.82 14.30
C CYS A 470 4.16 -8.36 14.61
N ALA A 471 3.16 -9.07 14.08
CA ALA A 471 1.77 -8.86 14.46
C ALA A 471 1.29 -9.99 15.38
N LYS A 472 0.81 -9.63 16.57
CA LYS A 472 0.13 -10.54 17.50
C LYS A 472 -1.37 -10.31 17.43
N ILE A 473 -2.05 -11.18 16.70
CA ILE A 473 -3.48 -11.06 16.44
C ILE A 473 -4.22 -12.02 17.36
N THR A 474 -5.05 -11.46 18.22
CA THR A 474 -5.99 -12.19 19.07
C THR A 474 -7.39 -12.03 18.48
N ILE A 475 -8.00 -13.14 18.11
CA ILE A 475 -9.35 -13.20 17.57
C ILE A 475 -10.26 -13.73 18.67
N ILE A 476 -11.29 -12.96 19.02
CA ILE A 476 -12.28 -13.29 20.04
C ILE A 476 -13.62 -13.42 19.35
N TYR A 477 -14.21 -14.62 19.34
CA TYR A 477 -15.49 -14.87 18.68
C TYR A 477 -16.43 -15.70 19.54
N SER A 478 -17.73 -15.43 19.47
CA SER A 478 -18.75 -16.28 20.09
C SER A 478 -19.13 -17.42 19.15
N LYS A 479 -19.23 -18.66 19.67
CA LYS A 479 -19.79 -19.80 18.96
C LYS A 479 -20.68 -20.58 19.89
N ASN A 480 -21.98 -20.68 19.56
CA ASN A 480 -22.98 -21.34 20.41
C ASN A 480 -23.06 -20.76 21.84
N GLY A 481 -22.90 -19.44 21.97
CA GLY A 481 -22.95 -18.76 23.28
C GLY A 481 -21.66 -18.86 24.10
N GLU A 482 -20.64 -19.57 23.61
CA GLU A 482 -19.32 -19.64 24.26
C GLU A 482 -18.31 -18.75 23.53
N GLU A 483 -17.59 -17.93 24.30
CA GLU A 483 -16.46 -17.16 23.77
C GLU A 483 -15.28 -18.08 23.48
N LYS A 484 -14.70 -17.94 22.28
CA LYS A 484 -13.53 -18.65 21.81
C LYS A 484 -12.44 -17.65 21.45
N THR A 485 -11.20 -17.98 21.82
CA THR A 485 -10.03 -17.15 21.52
C THR A 485 -9.05 -17.91 20.62
N ILE A 486 -8.53 -17.22 19.60
CA ILE A 486 -7.43 -17.70 18.76
C ILE A 486 -6.30 -16.68 18.85
N LYS A 487 -5.08 -17.14 19.09
CA LYS A 487 -3.88 -16.30 19.09
C LYS A 487 -3.01 -16.68 17.91
N ILE A 488 -2.73 -15.70 17.05
CA ILE A 488 -1.85 -15.81 15.89
C ILE A 488 -0.68 -14.86 16.11
N SER A 489 0.53 -15.36 15.84
CA SER A 489 1.73 -14.53 15.75
C SER A 489 2.24 -14.62 14.32
N ILE A 490 2.33 -13.48 13.68
CA ILE A 490 2.93 -13.27 12.37
C ILE A 490 4.30 -12.65 12.63
N PRO A 491 5.39 -13.30 12.16
CA PRO A 491 6.75 -12.76 12.24
C PRO A 491 6.85 -11.37 11.63
#